data_AF-A0A0B2UV15-F1
#
_entry.id   AF-A0A0B2UV15-F1
#
_cell.length_a   1.000
_cell.length_b   1.000
_cell.length_c   1.000
_cell.angle_alpha   90.00
_cell.angle_beta   90.00
_cell.angle_gamma   90.00
#
_symmetry.space_group_name_H-M   'P 1'
#
loop_
_entity.id
_entity.type
_entity.pdbx_description
1 polymer ?
#
loop_
_entity_poly.entity_id
_entity_poly.type
_entity_poly.pdbx_seq_one_letter_code
_entity_poly.pdbx_strand_id
1 'polypeptide(L)'
;MPIVITKAHQWLNLLISQVPERAPPQETVTFNFASTFNGGTQLQVTYSRGSAMFRSDNISTIAIIRDVLSKEVTRRQIKVDIQCEMNEDSILHTLQLLHPKMEYQNNLMRRLELAQALKELADNGDDLSYLSAEMRELLDSYDKLHDEALTYGVHLDRLIGIITDLYIDKERMAGRNGKAKIEELLRIVSKYDATTLQNFFMEKNFVQQ
;
A
#
# COMPACT_ATOMS: atom_id res chain seq x y z
N MET A 1 21.27 -3.17 -29.62
CA MET A 1 20.26 -2.42 -30.40
C MET A 1 19.59 -1.44 -29.45
N PRO A 2 19.47 -0.16 -29.81
CA PRO A 2 18.78 0.81 -28.97
C PRO A 2 17.31 0.44 -28.79
N ILE A 3 16.71 0.84 -27.68
CA ILE A 3 15.27 0.68 -27.43
C ILE A 3 14.51 1.44 -28.51
N VAL A 4 13.63 0.75 -29.24
CA VAL A 4 12.71 1.38 -30.21
C VAL A 4 11.37 1.71 -29.53
N ILE A 5 10.73 2.79 -29.97
CA ILE A 5 9.48 3.33 -29.38
C ILE A 5 8.40 2.24 -29.26
N THR A 6 8.18 1.45 -30.32
CA THR A 6 7.19 0.37 -30.33
C THR A 6 7.45 -0.66 -29.24
N LYS A 7 8.72 -0.92 -28.91
CA LYS A 7 9.12 -1.90 -27.90
C LYS A 7 8.94 -1.37 -26.49
N ALA A 8 9.31 -0.11 -26.25
CA ALA A 8 9.00 0.56 -24.98
C ALA A 8 7.49 0.64 -24.73
N HIS A 9 6.71 0.89 -25.79
CA HIS A 9 5.26 0.90 -25.73
C HIS A 9 4.67 -0.49 -25.47
N GLN A 10 5.25 -1.56 -26.03
CA GLN A 10 4.87 -2.94 -25.69
C GLN A 10 5.15 -3.27 -24.23
N TRP A 11 6.29 -2.82 -23.68
CA TRP A 11 6.58 -2.97 -22.25
C TRP A 11 5.55 -2.26 -21.37
N LEU A 12 5.11 -1.07 -21.76
CA LEU A 12 4.03 -0.37 -21.06
C LEU A 12 2.71 -1.14 -21.10
N ASN A 13 2.33 -1.70 -22.26
CA ASN A 13 1.14 -2.54 -22.42
C ASN A 13 1.19 -3.84 -21.60
N LEU A 14 2.39 -4.37 -21.31
CA LEU A 14 2.55 -5.52 -20.40
C LEU A 14 2.31 -5.16 -18.93
N LEU A 15 2.55 -3.90 -18.55
CA LEU A 15 2.52 -3.45 -17.16
C LEU A 15 1.16 -2.88 -16.76
N ILE A 16 0.47 -2.19 -17.68
CA ILE A 16 -0.69 -1.37 -17.37
C ILE A 16 -1.82 -1.66 -18.34
N SER A 17 -3.02 -1.84 -17.81
CA SER A 17 -4.24 -1.94 -18.60
C SER A 17 -4.67 -0.56 -19.11
N GLN A 18 -5.45 -0.52 -20.20
CA GLN A 18 -5.97 0.73 -20.79
C GLN A 18 -4.92 1.64 -21.45
N VAL A 19 -3.79 1.08 -21.85
CA VAL A 19 -2.85 1.73 -22.77
C VAL A 19 -3.33 1.47 -24.20
N PRO A 20 -3.28 2.45 -25.12
CA PRO A 20 -3.60 2.19 -26.52
C PRO A 20 -2.75 1.05 -27.08
N GLU A 21 -3.31 0.22 -27.97
CA GLU A 21 -2.55 -0.91 -28.54
C GLU A 21 -1.40 -0.42 -29.46
N ARG A 22 -1.61 0.72 -30.11
CA ARG A 22 -0.63 1.32 -31.02
C ARG A 22 0.10 2.46 -30.35
N ALA A 23 1.43 2.45 -30.54
CA ALA A 23 2.29 3.53 -30.09
C ALA A 23 1.87 4.86 -30.74
N PRO A 24 1.67 5.92 -29.96
CA PRO A 24 1.47 7.26 -30.49
C PRO A 24 2.63 7.69 -31.42
N PRO A 25 2.39 8.47 -32.49
CA PRO A 25 3.39 8.77 -33.52
C PRO A 25 4.46 9.80 -33.10
N GLN A 26 4.55 10.17 -31.81
CA GLN A 26 5.54 11.11 -31.30
C GLN A 26 6.90 10.47 -31.06
N GLU A 27 7.97 11.27 -31.15
CA GLU A 27 9.34 10.83 -30.85
C GLU A 27 9.56 10.54 -29.37
N THR A 28 8.85 11.26 -28.51
CA THR A 28 8.81 11.07 -27.06
C THR A 28 7.35 11.00 -26.64
N VAL A 29 7.02 9.99 -25.85
CA VAL A 29 5.66 9.75 -25.36
C VAL A 29 5.68 9.70 -23.85
N THR A 30 4.72 10.40 -23.23
CA THR A 30 4.53 10.43 -21.78
C THR A 30 3.11 10.01 -21.44
N PHE A 31 2.98 9.04 -20.52
CA PHE A 31 1.71 8.66 -19.90
C PHE A 31 1.78 8.89 -18.39
N ASN A 32 0.65 9.30 -17.81
CA ASN A 32 0.49 9.46 -16.37
C ASN A 32 -0.66 8.58 -15.90
N PHE A 33 -0.44 7.81 -14.85
CA PHE A 33 -1.40 6.89 -14.26
C PHE A 33 -1.54 7.19 -12.76
N ALA A 34 -2.72 6.93 -12.23
CA ALA A 34 -3.00 7.02 -10.79
C ALA A 34 -3.53 5.67 -10.28
N SER A 35 -3.00 5.21 -9.15
CA SER A 35 -3.49 4.01 -8.49
C SER A 35 -4.86 4.24 -7.86
N THR A 36 -5.80 3.34 -8.11
CA THR A 36 -7.15 3.41 -7.54
C THR A 36 -7.20 3.02 -6.07
N PHE A 37 -6.24 2.22 -5.59
CA PHE A 37 -6.32 1.60 -4.26
C PHE A 37 -5.34 2.22 -3.25
N ASN A 38 -4.13 2.62 -3.67
CA ASN A 38 -3.05 3.07 -2.79
C ASN A 38 -3.13 4.57 -2.43
N GLY A 39 -4.34 5.11 -2.30
CA GLY A 39 -4.52 6.53 -1.97
C GLY A 39 -4.13 7.50 -3.10
N GLY A 40 -4.05 7.02 -4.34
CA GLY A 40 -3.81 7.88 -5.51
C GLY A 40 -2.36 8.02 -5.96
N THR A 41 -1.45 7.17 -5.48
CA THR A 41 -0.03 7.13 -5.92
C THR A 41 0.08 7.16 -7.44
N GLN A 42 1.01 7.95 -7.96
CA GLN A 42 1.16 8.21 -9.38
C GLN A 42 2.28 7.38 -10.01
N LEU A 43 2.11 7.07 -11.29
CA LEU A 43 3.15 6.50 -12.14
C LEU A 43 3.22 7.33 -13.42
N GLN A 44 4.37 7.94 -13.67
CA GLN A 44 4.69 8.58 -14.92
C GLN A 44 5.64 7.68 -15.72
N VAL A 45 5.30 7.46 -16.99
CA VAL A 45 6.12 6.71 -17.93
C VAL A 45 6.46 7.60 -19.10
N THR A 46 7.74 7.89 -19.28
CA THR A 46 8.25 8.66 -20.43
C THR A 46 9.22 7.78 -21.21
N TYR A 47 8.99 7.59 -22.49
CA TYR A 47 9.89 6.83 -23.35
C TYR A 47 10.13 7.52 -24.68
N SER A 48 11.35 7.33 -25.19
CA SER A 48 11.80 7.84 -26.49
C SER A 48 12.76 6.84 -27.12
N ARG A 49 13.32 7.16 -28.28
CA ARG A 49 14.32 6.29 -28.90
C ARG A 49 15.56 6.19 -28.01
N GLY A 50 15.88 4.98 -27.57
CA GLY A 50 17.08 4.66 -26.79
C GLY A 50 16.86 4.58 -25.28
N SER A 51 15.77 5.11 -24.73
CA SER A 51 15.51 5.08 -23.28
C SER A 51 14.03 5.03 -22.92
N ALA A 52 13.74 4.46 -21.76
CA ALA A 52 12.42 4.48 -21.13
C ALA A 52 12.61 4.75 -19.63
N MET A 53 11.83 5.68 -19.09
CA MET A 53 11.90 6.14 -17.71
C MET A 53 10.54 5.91 -17.05
N PHE A 54 10.57 5.23 -15.91
CA PHE A 54 9.39 4.98 -15.07
C PHE A 54 9.62 5.69 -13.73
N ARG A 55 8.73 6.61 -13.35
CA ARG A 55 8.81 7.35 -12.08
C ARG A 55 7.51 7.17 -11.32
N SER A 56 7.62 6.81 -10.04
CA SER A 56 6.47 6.65 -9.16
C SER A 56 6.81 7.16 -7.77
N ASP A 57 5.79 7.65 -7.08
CA ASP A 57 5.83 8.02 -5.67
C ASP A 57 5.61 6.80 -4.74
N ASN A 58 5.52 5.59 -5.30
CA ASN A 58 5.41 4.32 -4.58
C ASN A 58 6.49 3.33 -5.03
N ILE A 59 7.36 2.93 -4.11
CA ILE A 59 8.47 2.01 -4.39
C ILE A 59 8.01 0.61 -4.84
N SER A 60 6.89 0.11 -4.31
CA SER A 60 6.34 -1.18 -4.74
C SER A 60 5.98 -1.18 -6.22
N THR A 61 5.47 -0.06 -6.74
CA THR A 61 5.20 0.11 -8.17
C THR A 61 6.47 -0.08 -8.99
N ILE A 62 7.57 0.56 -8.57
CA ILE A 62 8.87 0.46 -9.25
C ILE A 62 9.45 -0.96 -9.12
N ALA A 63 9.32 -1.59 -7.96
CA ALA A 63 9.76 -2.95 -7.72
C ALA A 63 9.06 -3.96 -8.66
N ILE A 64 7.73 -3.85 -8.81
CA ILE A 64 6.94 -4.67 -9.72
C ILE A 64 7.37 -4.44 -11.18
N ILE A 65 7.52 -3.17 -11.60
CA ILE A 65 7.95 -2.82 -12.96
C ILE A 65 9.32 -3.44 -13.24
N ARG A 66 10.27 -3.27 -12.33
CA ARG A 66 11.62 -3.84 -12.46
C ARG A 66 11.57 -5.35 -12.63
N ASP A 67 10.79 -6.06 -11.82
CA ASP A 67 10.69 -7.52 -11.88
C ASP A 67 10.10 -8.00 -13.22
N VAL A 68 9.00 -7.38 -13.66
CA VAL A 68 8.33 -7.74 -14.92
C VAL A 68 9.24 -7.45 -16.12
N LEU A 69 9.86 -6.27 -16.17
CA LEU A 69 10.73 -5.88 -17.27
C LEU A 69 12.02 -6.71 -17.29
N SER A 70 12.62 -6.99 -16.13
CA SER A 70 13.82 -7.83 -16.05
C SER A 70 13.53 -9.23 -16.61
N LYS A 71 12.41 -9.85 -16.20
CA LYS A 71 11.98 -11.14 -16.74
C LYS A 71 11.75 -11.08 -18.25
N GLU A 72 11.13 -10.02 -18.74
CA GLU A 72 10.84 -9.88 -20.18
C GLU A 72 12.10 -9.67 -21.02
N VAL A 73 13.02 -8.87 -20.52
CA VAL A 73 14.34 -8.60 -21.13
C VAL A 73 15.15 -9.89 -21.21
N THR A 74 15.22 -10.65 -20.12
CA THR A 74 15.90 -11.95 -20.08
C THR A 74 15.24 -12.95 -21.03
N ARG A 75 13.91 -13.08 -20.99
CA ARG A 75 13.14 -14.01 -21.84
C ARG A 75 13.38 -13.77 -23.32
N ARG A 76 13.49 -12.50 -23.74
CA ARG A 76 13.71 -12.11 -25.15
C ARG A 76 15.18 -11.86 -25.49
N GLN A 77 16.11 -12.13 -24.58
CA GLN A 77 17.56 -11.90 -24.74
C GLN A 77 17.91 -10.49 -25.23
N ILE A 78 17.23 -9.49 -24.67
CA ILE A 78 17.41 -8.09 -25.07
C ILE A 78 18.56 -7.50 -24.27
N LYS A 79 19.51 -6.85 -24.95
CA LYS A 79 20.59 -6.11 -24.26
C LYS A 79 20.11 -4.72 -23.90
N VAL A 80 19.74 -4.52 -22.64
CA VAL A 80 19.44 -3.21 -22.04
C VAL A 80 20.06 -3.12 -20.65
N ASP A 81 20.38 -1.90 -20.24
CA ASP A 81 20.78 -1.58 -18.88
C ASP A 81 19.56 -1.10 -18.08
N ILE A 82 19.31 -1.69 -16.91
CA ILE A 82 18.17 -1.35 -16.04
C ILE A 82 18.75 -0.76 -14.76
N GLN A 83 18.55 0.54 -14.60
CA GLN A 83 18.96 1.29 -13.42
C GLN A 83 17.73 1.66 -12.60
N CYS A 84 17.84 1.57 -11.27
CA CYS A 84 16.76 1.88 -10.34
C CYS A 84 17.33 2.73 -9.20
N GLU A 85 16.72 3.88 -8.97
CA GLU A 85 17.05 4.77 -7.86
C GLU A 85 15.87 4.78 -6.87
N MET A 86 16.19 4.75 -5.58
CA MET A 86 15.21 4.75 -4.50
C MET A 86 15.27 6.08 -3.77
N ASN A 87 14.11 6.71 -3.58
CA ASN A 87 13.94 7.83 -2.65
C ASN A 87 13.18 7.35 -1.41
N GLU A 88 13.81 7.38 -0.23
CA GLU A 88 13.18 6.95 1.02
C GLU A 88 11.98 7.82 1.43
N ASP A 89 11.93 9.09 1.00
CA ASP A 89 10.79 9.98 1.28
C ASP A 89 9.49 9.47 0.63
N SER A 90 9.60 8.71 -0.47
CA SER A 90 8.43 8.07 -1.12
C SER A 90 7.73 7.06 -0.22
N ILE A 91 8.46 6.47 0.72
CA ILE A 91 7.93 5.50 1.68
C ILE A 91 7.03 6.23 2.68
N LEU A 92 7.51 7.33 3.27
CA LEU A 92 6.69 8.14 4.18
C LEU A 92 5.47 8.70 3.48
N HIS A 93 5.64 9.19 2.25
CA HIS A 93 4.53 9.68 1.45
C HIS A 93 3.46 8.60 1.24
N THR A 94 3.86 7.38 0.87
CA THR A 94 2.93 6.26 0.69
C THR A 94 2.23 5.89 2.00
N LEU A 95 2.96 5.84 3.12
CA LEU A 95 2.37 5.57 4.45
C LEU A 95 1.37 6.66 4.85
N GLN A 96 1.65 7.93 4.54
CA GLN A 96 0.73 9.05 4.78
C GLN A 96 -0.55 8.94 3.94
N LEU A 97 -0.46 8.51 2.68
CA LEU A 97 -1.64 8.26 1.84
C LEU A 97 -2.52 7.11 2.36
N LEU A 98 -1.92 6.11 2.99
CA LEU A 98 -2.63 4.97 3.58
C LEU A 98 -3.21 5.30 4.97
N HIS A 99 -2.67 6.30 5.66
CA HIS A 99 -3.00 6.61 7.05
C HIS A 99 -4.50 6.82 7.30
N PRO A 100 -5.23 7.66 6.55
CA PRO A 100 -6.66 7.89 6.80
C PRO A 100 -7.50 6.60 6.73
N LYS A 101 -7.13 5.68 5.82
CA LYS A 101 -7.82 4.40 5.66
C LYS A 101 -7.53 3.47 6.83
N MET A 102 -6.26 3.40 7.26
CA MET A 102 -5.86 2.59 8.41
C MET A 102 -6.46 3.11 9.72
N GLU A 103 -6.46 4.43 9.93
CA GLU A 103 -7.05 5.06 11.11
C GLU A 103 -8.55 4.81 11.19
N TYR A 104 -9.26 4.92 10.07
CA TYR A 104 -10.68 4.58 9.99
C TYR A 104 -10.94 3.13 10.44
N GLN A 105 -10.21 2.17 9.86
CA GLN A 105 -10.38 0.76 10.18
C GLN A 105 -10.05 0.46 11.66
N ASN A 106 -8.98 1.05 12.18
CA ASN A 106 -8.59 0.88 13.58
C ASN A 106 -9.66 1.42 14.54
N ASN A 107 -10.24 2.59 14.24
CA ASN A 107 -11.33 3.17 15.02
C ASN A 107 -12.61 2.34 14.95
N LEU A 108 -12.97 1.83 13.77
CA LEU A 108 -14.10 0.93 13.58
C LEU A 108 -13.95 -0.34 14.44
N MET A 109 -12.79 -0.99 14.38
CA MET A 109 -12.52 -2.21 15.15
C MET A 109 -12.56 -1.97 16.67
N ARG A 110 -11.97 -0.88 17.17
CA ARG A 110 -12.01 -0.53 18.60
C ARG A 110 -13.43 -0.26 19.09
N ARG A 111 -14.23 0.46 18.29
CA ARG A 111 -15.63 0.73 18.61
C ARG A 111 -16.45 -0.54 18.64
N LEU A 112 -16.22 -1.44 17.68
CA LEU A 112 -16.91 -2.74 17.64
C LEU A 112 -16.54 -3.62 18.83
N GLU A 113 -15.26 -3.70 19.20
CA GLU A 113 -14.78 -4.47 20.36
C GLU A 113 -15.43 -3.97 21.66
N LEU A 114 -15.49 -2.64 21.85
CA LEU A 114 -16.15 -2.04 23.01
C LEU A 114 -17.67 -2.27 22.97
N ALA A 115 -18.32 -2.09 21.82
CA ALA A 115 -19.75 -2.34 21.66
C ALA A 115 -20.10 -3.81 21.94
N GLN A 116 -19.24 -4.76 21.54
CA GLN A 116 -19.40 -6.17 21.83
C GLN A 116 -19.32 -6.45 23.33
N ALA A 117 -18.31 -5.92 24.02
CA ALA A 117 -18.17 -6.07 25.46
C ALA A 117 -19.37 -5.47 26.22
N LEU A 118 -19.91 -4.34 25.76
CA LEU A 118 -21.12 -3.73 26.31
C LEU A 118 -22.36 -4.59 26.06
N LYS A 119 -22.48 -5.22 24.89
CA LYS A 119 -23.60 -6.12 24.56
C LYS A 119 -23.56 -7.37 25.43
N GLU A 120 -22.39 -7.97 25.60
CA GLU A 120 -22.20 -9.09 26.51
C GLU A 120 -22.53 -8.72 27.96
N LEU A 121 -22.19 -7.50 28.41
CA LEU A 121 -22.54 -7.02 29.74
C LEU A 121 -24.06 -6.83 29.90
N ALA A 122 -24.72 -6.28 28.87
CA ALA A 122 -26.16 -6.06 28.85
C ALA A 122 -26.97 -7.36 28.81
N ASP A 123 -26.50 -8.36 28.07
CA ASP A 123 -27.16 -9.67 28.00
C ASP A 123 -27.06 -10.44 29.34
N ASN A 124 -26.06 -10.13 30.17
CA ASN A 124 -25.79 -10.79 31.45
C ASN A 124 -26.28 -10.00 32.68
N GLY A 125 -26.75 -8.75 32.52
CA GLY A 125 -27.06 -7.85 33.62
C GLY A 125 -28.46 -7.25 33.54
N ASP A 126 -29.19 -7.22 34.66
CA ASP A 126 -30.54 -6.64 34.73
C ASP A 126 -30.56 -5.10 34.83
N ASP A 127 -29.44 -4.46 35.14
CA ASP A 127 -29.34 -3.00 35.30
C ASP A 127 -28.24 -2.41 34.40
N LEU A 128 -28.58 -1.34 33.67
CA LEU A 128 -27.68 -0.57 32.79
C LEU A 128 -27.63 0.91 33.19
N SER A 129 -28.13 1.26 34.37
CA SER A 129 -28.19 2.62 34.89
C SER A 129 -26.81 3.26 35.06
N TYR A 130 -25.77 2.44 35.29
CA TYR A 130 -24.37 2.86 35.43
C TYR A 130 -23.67 3.21 34.11
N LEU A 131 -24.23 2.83 32.96
CA LEU A 131 -23.64 3.18 31.67
C LEU A 131 -23.82 4.67 31.37
N SER A 132 -22.75 5.29 30.84
CA SER A 132 -22.83 6.65 30.32
C SER A 132 -23.72 6.73 29.08
N ALA A 133 -24.17 7.94 28.72
CA ALA A 133 -24.93 8.15 27.49
C ALA A 133 -24.17 7.68 26.24
N GLU A 134 -22.86 7.95 26.18
CA GLU A 134 -21.99 7.52 25.08
C GLU A 134 -21.89 5.99 24.97
N MET A 135 -21.82 5.27 26.10
CA MET A 135 -21.78 3.80 26.10
C MET A 135 -23.11 3.21 25.63
N ARG A 136 -24.24 3.80 26.01
CA ARG A 136 -25.57 3.38 25.53
C ARG A 136 -25.72 3.60 24.04
N GLU A 137 -25.32 4.76 23.54
CA GLU A 137 -25.33 5.05 22.10
C GLU A 137 -24.43 4.09 21.30
N LEU A 138 -23.27 3.73 21.86
CA LEU A 138 -22.39 2.75 21.26
C LEU A 138 -22.99 1.33 21.24
N LEU A 139 -23.65 0.93 22.34
CA LEU A 139 -24.39 -0.33 22.44
C LEU A 139 -25.50 -0.41 21.39
N ASP A 140 -26.31 0.65 21.26
CA ASP A 140 -27.38 0.75 20.26
C ASP A 140 -26.85 0.73 18.82
N SER A 141 -25.59 1.11 18.63
CA SER A 141 -24.92 1.12 17.33
C SER A 141 -24.25 -0.22 16.96
N TYR A 142 -24.30 -1.24 17.83
CA TYR A 142 -23.57 -2.50 17.64
C TYR A 142 -23.87 -3.17 16.30
N ASP A 143 -25.14 -3.39 15.95
CA ASP A 143 -25.49 -4.13 14.73
C ASP A 143 -24.99 -3.40 13.46
N LYS A 144 -25.06 -2.06 13.46
CA LYS A 144 -24.51 -1.24 12.37
C LYS A 144 -22.99 -1.34 12.28
N LEU A 145 -22.29 -1.24 13.41
CA LEU A 145 -20.83 -1.36 13.46
C LEU A 145 -20.37 -2.75 13.04
N HIS A 146 -21.12 -3.79 13.41
CA HIS A 146 -20.85 -5.17 13.04
C HIS A 146 -21.01 -5.39 11.53
N ASP A 147 -22.12 -4.94 10.94
CA ASP A 147 -22.37 -5.04 9.49
C ASP A 147 -21.32 -4.25 8.68
N GLU A 148 -20.95 -3.07 9.18
CA GLU A 148 -19.87 -2.27 8.62
C GLU A 148 -18.54 -3.03 8.69
N ALA A 149 -18.16 -3.57 9.85
CA ALA A 149 -16.91 -4.31 9.99
C ALA A 149 -16.85 -5.57 9.12
N LEU A 150 -17.96 -6.28 8.92
CA LEU A 150 -18.03 -7.41 7.98
C LEU A 150 -17.75 -6.97 6.54
N THR A 151 -18.31 -5.82 6.15
CA THR A 151 -18.13 -5.26 4.80
C THR A 151 -16.71 -4.75 4.59
N TYR A 152 -16.13 -4.11 5.61
CA TYR A 152 -14.85 -3.42 5.53
C TYR A 152 -13.63 -4.24 6.00
N GLY A 153 -13.82 -5.40 6.63
CA GLY A 153 -12.73 -6.29 7.05
C GLY A 153 -11.81 -6.73 5.91
N VAL A 154 -12.39 -7.01 4.73
CA VAL A 154 -11.62 -7.31 3.51
C VAL A 154 -10.72 -6.14 3.09
N HIS A 155 -11.15 -4.90 3.36
CA HIS A 155 -10.35 -3.72 3.08
C HIS A 155 -9.17 -3.60 4.04
N LEU A 156 -9.34 -3.94 5.31
CA LEU A 156 -8.26 -3.95 6.29
C LEU A 156 -7.18 -4.97 5.94
N ASP A 157 -7.55 -6.22 5.66
CA ASP A 157 -6.59 -7.27 5.26
C ASP A 157 -5.77 -6.85 4.03
N ARG A 158 -6.43 -6.20 3.08
CA ARG A 158 -5.77 -5.68 1.89
C ARG A 158 -4.82 -4.53 2.19
N LEU A 159 -5.17 -3.62 3.11
CA LEU A 159 -4.27 -2.56 3.55
C LEU A 159 -3.03 -3.13 4.28
N ILE A 160 -3.23 -4.13 5.13
CA ILE A 160 -2.13 -4.84 5.81
C ILE A 160 -1.20 -5.48 4.78
N GLY A 161 -1.76 -6.15 3.77
CA GLY A 161 -0.99 -6.71 2.66
C GLY A 161 -0.16 -5.66 1.93
N ILE A 162 -0.74 -4.51 1.60
CA ILE A 162 -0.02 -3.42 0.91
C ILE A 162 1.12 -2.86 1.76
N ILE A 163 0.90 -2.64 3.06
CA ILE A 163 1.95 -2.15 3.96
C ILE A 163 3.07 -3.20 4.09
N THR A 164 2.71 -4.48 4.15
CA THR A 164 3.66 -5.58 4.25
C THR A 164 4.52 -5.70 2.98
N ASP A 165 3.88 -5.65 1.81
CA ASP A 165 4.58 -5.67 0.52
C ASP A 165 5.48 -4.45 0.34
N LEU A 166 5.02 -3.26 0.74
CA LEU A 166 5.82 -2.04 0.75
C LEU A 166 7.11 -2.19 1.56
N TYR A 167 7.03 -2.82 2.73
CA TYR A 167 8.19 -3.09 3.57
C TYR A 167 9.15 -4.09 2.93
N ILE A 168 8.63 -5.19 2.39
CA ILE A 168 9.43 -6.20 1.70
C ILE A 168 10.15 -5.60 0.49
N ASP A 169 9.44 -4.77 -0.29
CA ASP A 169 9.98 -4.11 -1.47
C ASP A 169 11.06 -3.10 -1.11
N LYS A 170 10.86 -2.29 -0.05
CA LYS A 170 11.90 -1.41 0.50
C LYS A 170 13.17 -2.19 0.82
N GLU A 171 13.07 -3.22 1.64
CA GLU A 171 14.22 -3.98 2.09
C GLU A 171 14.92 -4.67 0.91
N ARG A 172 14.15 -5.23 -0.02
CA ARG A 172 14.65 -5.86 -1.25
C ARG A 172 15.36 -4.87 -2.16
N MET A 173 14.83 -3.67 -2.37
CA MET A 173 15.48 -2.62 -3.17
C MET A 173 16.77 -2.13 -2.53
N ALA A 174 16.87 -2.15 -1.20
CA ALA A 174 18.09 -1.88 -0.45
C ALA A 174 19.06 -3.07 -0.34
N GLY A 175 18.76 -4.21 -0.99
CA GLY A 175 19.62 -5.41 -1.00
C GLY A 175 19.53 -6.27 0.27
N ARG A 176 18.51 -6.07 1.11
CA ARG A 176 18.27 -6.82 2.35
C ARG A 176 17.05 -7.74 2.22
N ASN A 177 16.91 -8.66 3.18
CA ASN A 177 15.74 -9.54 3.27
C ASN A 177 14.78 -9.05 4.37
N GLY A 178 13.66 -8.45 3.96
CA GLY A 178 12.65 -7.93 4.89
C GLY A 178 11.81 -8.99 5.61
N LYS A 179 11.85 -10.26 5.19
CA LYS A 179 10.96 -11.31 5.73
C LYS A 179 11.11 -11.55 7.23
N ALA A 180 12.30 -11.34 7.78
CA ALA A 180 12.59 -11.62 9.19
C ALA A 180 11.82 -10.69 10.15
N LYS A 181 11.47 -9.48 9.72
CA LYS A 181 10.80 -8.47 10.56
C LYS A 181 9.28 -8.38 10.32
N ILE A 182 8.71 -9.28 9.51
CA ILE A 182 7.27 -9.23 9.15
C ILE A 182 6.36 -9.50 10.34
N GLU A 183 6.71 -10.45 11.21
CA GLU A 183 5.92 -10.70 12.41
C GLU A 183 5.88 -9.48 13.34
N GLU A 184 6.99 -8.74 13.43
CA GLU A 184 7.06 -7.49 14.20
C GLU A 184 6.20 -6.40 13.56
N LEU A 185 6.30 -6.24 12.23
CA LEU A 185 5.46 -5.31 11.47
C LEU A 185 3.96 -5.59 11.69
N LEU A 186 3.54 -6.86 11.62
CA LEU A 186 2.14 -7.23 11.82
C LEU A 186 1.64 -6.88 13.23
N ARG A 187 2.49 -7.00 14.26
CA ARG A 187 2.15 -6.57 15.64
C ARG A 187 2.02 -5.04 15.76
N ILE A 188 2.80 -4.28 15.01
CA ILE A 188 2.69 -2.82 14.97
C ILE A 188 1.41 -2.40 14.25
N VAL A 189 1.14 -3.04 13.10
CA VAL A 189 -0.04 -2.74 12.28
C VAL A 189 -1.34 -3.12 13.00
N SER A 190 -1.38 -4.19 13.79
CA SER A 190 -2.58 -4.61 14.52
C SER A 190 -3.04 -3.61 15.59
N LYS A 191 -2.11 -2.89 16.22
CA LYS A 191 -2.43 -1.80 17.18
C LYS A 191 -2.59 -0.44 16.53
N TYR A 192 -2.19 -0.36 15.25
CA TYR A 192 -2.04 0.82 14.41
C TYR A 192 -1.70 2.11 15.16
N ASP A 193 -0.40 2.44 15.15
CA ASP A 193 0.10 3.77 15.49
C ASP A 193 0.96 4.29 14.33
N ALA A 194 0.57 5.45 13.78
CA ALA A 194 1.21 5.99 12.58
C ALA A 194 2.69 6.31 12.81
N THR A 195 3.04 6.84 13.99
CA THR A 195 4.42 7.20 14.34
C THR A 195 5.30 5.98 14.50
N THR A 196 4.81 4.96 15.21
CA THR A 196 5.51 3.69 15.41
C THR A 196 5.74 2.98 14.08
N LEU A 197 4.73 2.95 13.21
CA LEU A 197 4.84 2.37 11.87
C LEU A 197 5.90 3.11 11.03
N GLN A 198 5.87 4.44 10.99
CA GLN A 198 6.85 5.22 10.24
C GLN A 198 8.28 5.04 10.79
N ASN A 199 8.45 5.02 12.12
CA ASN A 199 9.75 4.81 12.76
C ASN A 199 10.28 3.40 12.49
N PHE A 200 9.42 2.39 12.48
CA PHE A 200 9.79 1.02 12.08
C PHE A 200 10.28 0.97 10.64
N PHE A 201 9.59 1.63 9.71
CA PHE A 201 10.04 1.73 8.31
C PHE A 201 11.36 2.49 8.18
N MET A 202 11.60 3.50 9.01
CA MET A 202 12.82 4.32 8.97
C MET A 202 13.97 3.80 9.83
N GLU A 203 13.80 2.64 10.48
CA GLU A 203 14.77 2.07 11.42
C GLU A 203 15.24 3.08 12.49
N LYS A 204 14.37 4.04 12.84
CA LYS A 204 14.62 4.98 13.92
C LYS A 204 14.38 4.24 15.23
N ASN A 205 15.47 3.78 15.85
CA ASN A 205 15.42 3.17 17.17
C ASN A 205 14.68 4.13 18.14
N PHE A 206 13.60 3.65 18.76
CA PHE A 206 13.11 4.27 19.98
C PHE A 206 14.17 3.98 21.04
N VAL A 207 15.06 4.94 21.26
CA VAL A 207 15.82 4.98 22.52
C VAL A 207 14.76 5.16 23.59
N GLN A 208 14.44 4.08 24.29
CA GLN A 208 13.68 4.14 25.54
C GLN A 208 14.46 5.07 26.48
N GLN A 209 13.86 6.21 26.80
CA GLN A 209 14.22 6.99 27.98
C GLN A 209 13.45 6.42 29.17
#